data_AF-A0A954V9I8-F1
#
_entry.id   AF-A0A954V9I8-F1
#
_cell.length_a   1.000
_cell.length_b   1.000
_cell.length_c   1.000
_cell.angle_alpha   90.00
_cell.angle_beta   90.00
_cell.angle_gamma   90.00
#
_symmetry.space_group_name_H-M   'P 1'
#
loop_
_entity.id
_entity.type
_entity.pdbx_description
1 polymer ?
#
loop_
_entity_poly.entity_id
_entity_poly.type
_entity_poly.pdbx_seq_one_letter_code
_entity_poly.pdbx_strand_id
1 'polypeptide(L)'
;GIAIDQQDRIWITNSASNTVTRFPASNPGQAEEFKVGFSPHAIAIDSKGNAWIGNLIGHPKAREKLALVKQKLEGKIEAREGSMTADDVAANMWADLWDIINKYPGGDVSMITPDGKVHGPFNADGAITGPWGIAIDGNDHVWVASSTSSSVTQLAGVRPETRPPGLKTGDPITPHDGYLGGLQVIAPIAVDPAGNVWVGNGFHDTGAGFSKTPPEARSTQFGAHTIVVFFGVAKPVKTPLIGPVRGF
;
A
#
# COMPACT_ATOMS: atom_id res chain seq x y z
N GLY A 1 -3.38 2.52 -6.58
CA GLY A 1 -2.17 2.04 -7.27
C GLY A 1 -2.48 1.67 -8.71
N ILE A 2 -1.51 1.88 -9.59
CA ILE A 2 -1.51 1.43 -10.98
C ILE A 2 -0.16 0.74 -11.26
N ALA A 3 -0.17 -0.33 -12.03
CA ALA A 3 1.04 -0.95 -12.56
C ALA A 3 0.80 -1.58 -13.94
N ILE A 4 1.86 -1.75 -14.72
CA ILE A 4 1.84 -2.41 -16.02
C ILE A 4 2.76 -3.63 -15.94
N ASP A 5 2.31 -4.80 -16.39
CA ASP A 5 3.15 -6.00 -16.39
C ASP A 5 3.85 -6.26 -17.75
N GLN A 6 4.63 -7.34 -17.81
CA GLN A 6 5.40 -7.74 -19.00
C GLN A 6 4.51 -8.08 -20.21
N GLN A 7 3.21 -8.32 -20.00
CA GLN A 7 2.25 -8.68 -21.05
C GLN A 7 1.40 -7.48 -21.51
N ASP A 8 1.80 -6.26 -21.16
CA ASP A 8 1.07 -5.03 -21.47
C ASP A 8 -0.36 -5.05 -20.88
N ARG A 9 -0.50 -5.66 -19.70
CA ARG A 9 -1.74 -5.62 -18.92
C ARG A 9 -1.64 -4.54 -17.86
N ILE A 10 -2.68 -3.73 -17.77
CA ILE A 10 -2.83 -2.68 -16.77
C ILE A 10 -3.52 -3.28 -15.55
N TRP A 11 -2.94 -3.01 -14.38
CA TRP A 11 -3.48 -3.39 -13.08
C TRP A 11 -3.90 -2.16 -12.30
N ILE A 12 -5.11 -2.18 -11.75
CA ILE A 12 -5.69 -1.09 -10.95
C ILE A 12 -6.16 -1.65 -9.61
N THR A 13 -5.72 -1.03 -8.52
CA THR A 13 -6.22 -1.36 -7.18
C THR A 13 -7.48 -0.55 -6.88
N ASN A 14 -8.59 -1.22 -6.54
CA ASN A 14 -9.85 -0.54 -6.27
C ASN A 14 -9.94 -0.14 -4.79
N SER A 15 -9.53 1.10 -4.49
CA SER A 15 -9.63 1.68 -3.14
C SER A 15 -11.05 1.59 -2.59
N ALA A 16 -11.20 1.38 -1.27
CA ALA A 16 -12.48 1.13 -0.59
C ALA A 16 -13.30 -0.09 -1.08
N SER A 17 -12.73 -0.92 -1.96
CA SER A 17 -13.24 -2.24 -2.36
C SER A 17 -12.36 -3.35 -1.75
N ASN A 18 -12.51 -4.58 -2.22
CA ASN A 18 -11.63 -5.71 -1.96
C ASN A 18 -11.19 -6.41 -3.26
N THR A 19 -11.10 -5.63 -4.34
CA THR A 19 -10.76 -6.15 -5.67
C THR A 19 -9.60 -5.38 -6.32
N VAL A 20 -8.87 -6.09 -7.17
CA VAL A 20 -7.91 -5.54 -8.12
C VAL A 20 -8.40 -5.88 -9.51
N THR A 21 -8.38 -4.90 -10.41
CA THR A 21 -8.80 -5.07 -11.80
C THR A 21 -7.56 -5.20 -12.68
N ARG A 22 -7.56 -6.18 -13.60
CA ARG A 22 -6.53 -6.34 -14.65
C ARG A 22 -7.18 -6.35 -16.01
N PHE A 23 -6.59 -5.69 -17.00
CA PHE A 23 -7.04 -5.78 -18.38
C PHE A 23 -5.89 -5.57 -19.37
N PRO A 24 -5.93 -6.15 -20.58
CA PRO A 24 -4.99 -5.82 -21.64
C PRO A 24 -5.11 -4.34 -22.03
N ALA A 25 -3.99 -3.62 -22.15
CA ALA A 25 -4.01 -2.20 -22.54
C ALA A 25 -4.69 -1.98 -23.90
N SER A 26 -4.54 -2.95 -24.82
CA SER A 26 -5.17 -2.96 -26.15
C SER A 26 -6.67 -3.26 -26.14
N ASN A 27 -7.20 -3.84 -25.06
CA ASN A 27 -8.62 -4.19 -24.95
C ASN A 27 -9.14 -4.12 -23.51
N PRO A 28 -9.44 -2.91 -22.99
CA PRO A 28 -9.98 -2.73 -21.64
C PRO A 28 -11.30 -3.45 -21.36
N GLY A 29 -12.04 -3.85 -22.40
CA GLY A 29 -13.28 -4.62 -22.25
C GLY A 29 -13.08 -6.06 -21.73
N GLN A 30 -11.85 -6.58 -21.74
CA GLN A 30 -11.50 -7.90 -21.20
C GLN A 30 -10.99 -7.81 -19.75
N ALA A 31 -11.64 -6.96 -18.94
CA ALA A 31 -11.26 -6.78 -17.55
C ALA A 31 -11.59 -8.01 -16.71
N GLU A 32 -10.63 -8.40 -15.88
CA GLU A 32 -10.75 -9.43 -14.86
C GLU A 32 -10.68 -8.78 -13.48
N GLU A 33 -11.45 -9.29 -12.52
CA GLU A 33 -11.39 -8.84 -11.13
C GLU A 33 -10.88 -9.96 -10.22
N PHE A 34 -9.91 -9.62 -9.37
CA PHE A 34 -9.32 -10.52 -8.40
C PHE A 34 -9.66 -10.04 -7.00
N LYS A 35 -10.20 -10.94 -6.18
CA LYS A 35 -10.50 -10.65 -4.78
C LYS A 35 -9.23 -10.74 -3.93
N VAL A 36 -8.94 -9.68 -3.19
CA VAL A 36 -7.77 -9.55 -2.30
C VAL A 36 -8.23 -9.09 -0.90
N GLY A 37 -7.35 -8.48 -0.12
CA GLY A 37 -7.72 -7.76 1.10
C GLY A 37 -8.50 -6.48 0.82
N PHE A 38 -9.05 -5.88 1.87
CA PHE A 38 -9.86 -4.67 1.80
C PHE A 38 -9.02 -3.41 1.68
N SER A 39 -9.51 -2.47 0.88
CA SER A 39 -8.88 -1.21 0.49
C SER A 39 -7.46 -1.39 -0.08
N PRO A 40 -7.30 -2.11 -1.21
CA PRO A 40 -6.01 -2.20 -1.89
C PRO A 40 -5.58 -0.83 -2.41
N HIS A 41 -4.37 -0.39 -2.03
CA HIS A 41 -3.83 0.95 -2.33
C HIS A 41 -2.54 0.91 -3.12
N ALA A 42 -1.65 0.00 -2.77
CA ALA A 42 -0.34 -0.16 -3.39
C ALA A 42 -0.31 -1.37 -4.32
N ILE A 43 0.47 -1.28 -5.40
CA ILE A 43 0.75 -2.42 -6.28
C ILE A 43 2.16 -2.29 -6.86
N ALA A 44 2.88 -3.40 -6.95
CA ALA A 44 4.14 -3.51 -7.69
C ALA A 44 4.24 -4.89 -8.37
N ILE A 45 4.93 -4.96 -9.51
CA ILE A 45 5.07 -6.20 -10.30
C ILE A 45 6.50 -6.74 -10.17
N ASP A 46 6.63 -8.01 -9.76
CA ASP A 46 7.94 -8.66 -9.65
C ASP A 46 8.48 -9.15 -11.01
N SER A 47 9.72 -9.65 -11.04
CA SER A 47 10.36 -10.05 -12.31
C SER A 47 9.67 -11.25 -12.97
N LYS A 48 8.83 -11.99 -12.23
CA LYS A 48 8.02 -13.13 -12.70
C LYS A 48 6.62 -12.71 -13.14
N GLY A 49 6.26 -11.44 -12.99
CA GLY A 49 4.95 -10.91 -13.36
C GLY A 49 3.88 -11.13 -12.29
N ASN A 50 4.27 -11.47 -11.05
CA ASN A 50 3.31 -11.48 -9.95
C ASN A 50 3.07 -10.05 -9.47
N ALA A 51 1.80 -9.71 -9.27
CA ALA A 51 1.39 -8.45 -8.68
C ALA A 51 1.34 -8.57 -7.16
N TRP A 52 2.08 -7.72 -6.46
CA TRP A 52 2.08 -7.62 -5.00
C TRP A 52 1.27 -6.40 -4.57
N ILE A 53 0.24 -6.60 -3.74
CA ILE A 53 -0.79 -5.60 -3.45
C ILE A 53 -0.83 -5.30 -1.96
N GLY A 54 -0.69 -4.03 -1.61
CA GLY A 54 -0.83 -3.55 -0.24
C GLY A 54 -2.30 -3.28 0.06
N ASN A 55 -2.88 -4.09 0.94
CA ASN A 55 -4.27 -3.95 1.38
C ASN A 55 -4.28 -3.14 2.66
N LEU A 56 -4.71 -1.87 2.57
CA LEU A 56 -4.59 -0.90 3.65
C LEU A 56 -5.26 -1.38 4.95
N ILE A 57 -6.41 -2.05 4.84
CA ILE A 57 -7.15 -2.62 5.98
C ILE A 57 -6.93 -4.14 6.09
N GLY A 58 -6.68 -4.82 4.97
CA GLY A 58 -6.48 -6.26 4.94
C GLY A 58 -7.78 -7.03 5.12
N HIS A 59 -7.83 -7.99 6.05
CA HIS A 59 -9.02 -8.80 6.31
C HIS A 59 -9.77 -8.37 7.59
N PRO A 60 -10.68 -7.37 7.52
CA PRO A 60 -11.32 -6.82 8.70
C PRO A 60 -12.22 -7.85 9.41
N LYS A 61 -12.18 -7.82 10.73
CA LYS A 61 -13.03 -8.53 11.67
C LYS A 61 -14.36 -7.80 11.86
N ALA A 62 -15.18 -8.28 12.80
CA ALA A 62 -16.56 -7.80 12.98
C ALA A 62 -16.65 -6.30 13.31
N ARG A 63 -15.78 -5.78 14.19
CA ARG A 63 -15.82 -4.37 14.63
C ARG A 63 -15.38 -3.43 13.51
N GLU A 64 -14.30 -3.76 12.80
CA GLU A 64 -13.86 -3.00 11.63
C GLU A 64 -14.91 -3.01 10.52
N LYS A 65 -15.51 -4.19 10.21
CA LYS A 65 -16.60 -4.29 9.24
C LYS A 65 -17.79 -3.42 9.60
N LEU A 66 -18.18 -3.41 10.88
CA LEU A 66 -19.28 -2.56 11.35
C LEU A 66 -18.93 -1.07 11.17
N ALA A 67 -17.71 -0.66 11.49
CA ALA A 67 -17.24 0.71 11.29
C ALA A 67 -17.27 1.10 9.80
N LEU A 68 -16.78 0.24 8.91
CA LEU A 68 -16.79 0.46 7.45
C LEU A 68 -18.21 0.55 6.87
N VAL A 69 -19.13 -0.30 7.33
CA VAL A 69 -20.53 -0.26 6.91
C VAL A 69 -21.21 1.02 7.39
N LYS A 70 -20.94 1.42 8.64
CA LYS A 70 -21.45 2.65 9.22
C LYS A 70 -20.98 3.87 8.42
N GLN A 71 -19.68 3.98 8.14
CA GLN A 71 -19.09 5.02 7.31
C GLN A 71 -19.75 5.08 5.93
N LYS A 72 -19.90 3.94 5.25
CA LYS A 72 -20.53 3.88 3.92
C LYS A 72 -21.98 4.36 3.94
N LEU A 73 -22.70 4.17 5.05
CA LEU A 73 -24.06 4.66 5.20
C LEU A 73 -24.09 6.17 5.46
N GLU A 74 -23.22 6.65 6.35
CA GLU A 74 -23.07 8.09 6.67
C GLU A 74 -22.69 8.89 5.41
N GLY A 75 -21.67 8.46 4.67
CA GLY A 75 -21.28 9.13 3.42
C GLY A 75 -22.37 9.12 2.34
N LYS A 76 -23.24 8.10 2.31
CA LYS A 76 -24.42 8.10 1.41
C LYS A 76 -25.51 9.08 1.83
N ILE A 77 -25.69 9.26 3.14
CA ILE A 77 -26.65 10.22 3.68
C ILE A 77 -26.14 11.64 3.37
N GLU A 78 -24.88 11.94 3.68
CA GLU A 78 -24.24 13.23 3.39
C GLU A 78 -24.30 13.59 1.90
N ALA A 79 -23.97 12.64 1.02
CA ALA A 79 -24.06 12.87 -0.43
C ALA A 79 -25.49 13.14 -0.93
N ARG A 80 -26.51 12.63 -0.22
CA ARG A 80 -27.93 12.79 -0.59
C ARG A 80 -28.55 14.07 -0.04
N GLU A 81 -28.02 14.59 1.06
CA GLU A 81 -28.41 15.90 1.62
C GLU A 81 -28.00 17.07 0.70
N GLY A 82 -27.04 16.83 -0.22
CA GLY A 82 -26.68 17.78 -1.28
C GLY A 82 -25.97 19.04 -0.79
N SER A 83 -25.54 19.05 0.48
CA SER A 83 -24.88 20.18 1.15
C SER A 83 -23.37 20.25 0.89
N MET A 84 -22.79 19.24 0.24
CA MET A 84 -21.34 19.05 0.09
C MET A 84 -20.92 18.94 -1.38
N THR A 85 -19.73 19.45 -1.71
CA THR A 85 -19.13 19.23 -3.04
C THR A 85 -18.61 17.79 -3.16
N ALA A 86 -18.35 17.32 -4.39
CA ALA A 86 -17.75 16.00 -4.60
C ALA A 86 -16.35 15.89 -3.94
N ASP A 87 -15.61 16.99 -3.91
CA ASP A 87 -14.30 17.07 -3.26
C ASP A 87 -14.43 16.95 -1.74
N ASP A 88 -15.44 17.59 -1.13
CA ASP A 88 -15.69 17.46 0.31
C ASP A 88 -16.09 16.03 0.68
N VAL A 89 -16.92 15.37 -0.14
CA VAL A 89 -17.29 13.97 0.07
C VAL A 89 -16.05 13.07 0.01
N ALA A 90 -15.18 13.29 -0.98
CA ALA A 90 -13.93 12.55 -1.07
C ALA A 90 -13.05 12.80 0.17
N ALA A 91 -12.88 14.06 0.59
CA ALA A 91 -12.09 14.43 1.75
C ALA A 91 -12.62 13.78 3.05
N ASN A 92 -13.94 13.80 3.28
CA ASN A 92 -14.57 13.14 4.42
C ASN A 92 -14.33 11.62 4.39
N MET A 93 -14.53 10.98 3.24
CA MET A 93 -14.30 9.54 3.09
C MET A 93 -12.86 9.15 3.44
N TRP A 94 -11.89 10.00 3.10
CA TRP A 94 -10.47 9.82 3.45
C TRP A 94 -10.20 10.02 4.94
N ALA A 95 -10.74 11.07 5.55
CA ALA A 95 -10.60 11.33 6.99
C ALA A 95 -11.21 10.19 7.83
N ASP A 96 -12.40 9.71 7.45
CA ASP A 96 -13.05 8.58 8.10
C ASP A 96 -12.26 7.28 7.96
N LEU A 97 -11.72 7.02 6.75
CA LEU A 97 -10.86 5.85 6.52
C LEU A 97 -9.61 5.92 7.41
N TRP A 98 -9.01 7.11 7.54
CA TRP A 98 -7.88 7.38 8.42
C TRP A 98 -8.21 7.08 9.89
N ASP A 99 -9.38 7.51 10.37
CA ASP A 99 -9.84 7.20 11.73
C ASP A 99 -10.02 5.70 11.96
N ILE A 100 -10.57 4.98 10.98
CA ILE A 100 -10.76 3.53 11.07
C ILE A 100 -9.42 2.81 11.17
N ILE A 101 -8.43 3.14 10.33
CA ILE A 101 -7.13 2.45 10.34
C ILE A 101 -6.29 2.78 11.58
N ASN A 102 -6.48 3.96 12.18
CA ASN A 102 -5.84 4.30 13.46
C ASN A 102 -6.50 3.60 14.64
N LYS A 103 -7.83 3.49 14.62
CA LYS A 103 -8.59 2.82 15.68
C LYS A 103 -8.46 1.30 15.64
N TYR A 104 -8.36 0.74 14.45
CA TYR A 104 -8.26 -0.68 14.20
C TYR A 104 -7.09 -0.95 13.23
N PRO A 105 -5.84 -0.89 13.73
CA PRO A 105 -4.68 -1.13 12.90
C PRO A 105 -4.74 -2.55 12.34
N GLY A 106 -4.77 -2.62 11.02
CA GLY A 106 -4.78 -3.83 10.23
C GLY A 106 -4.05 -3.55 8.92
N GLY A 107 -3.93 -4.58 8.10
CA GLY A 107 -3.21 -4.50 6.85
C GLY A 107 -2.51 -5.80 6.54
N ASP A 108 -2.35 -6.06 5.25
CA ASP A 108 -1.60 -7.19 4.74
C ASP A 108 -1.20 -6.95 3.29
N VAL A 109 -0.41 -7.88 2.76
CA VAL A 109 -0.07 -7.96 1.35
C VAL A 109 -0.69 -9.20 0.73
N SER A 110 -1.28 -9.05 -0.45
CA SER A 110 -1.67 -10.18 -1.32
C SER A 110 -0.71 -10.28 -2.51
N MET A 111 -0.53 -11.47 -3.06
CA MET A 111 0.18 -11.67 -4.32
C MET A 111 -0.77 -12.33 -5.33
N ILE A 112 -0.86 -11.78 -6.54
CA ILE A 112 -1.62 -12.34 -7.65
C ILE A 112 -0.61 -12.82 -8.71
N THR A 113 -0.64 -14.11 -9.03
CA THR A 113 0.21 -14.68 -10.08
C THR A 113 -0.29 -14.32 -11.49
N PRO A 114 0.52 -14.46 -12.56
CA PRO A 114 0.11 -14.13 -13.92
C PRO A 114 -1.17 -14.85 -14.40
N ASP A 115 -1.44 -16.06 -13.93
CA ASP A 115 -2.65 -16.85 -14.19
C ASP A 115 -3.85 -16.46 -13.31
N GLY A 116 -3.70 -15.45 -12.44
CA GLY A 116 -4.78 -14.87 -11.64
C GLY A 116 -5.00 -15.52 -10.28
N LYS A 117 -4.12 -16.44 -9.85
CA LYS A 117 -4.23 -17.06 -8.53
C LYS A 117 -3.75 -16.12 -7.44
N VAL A 118 -4.56 -16.00 -6.38
CA VAL A 118 -4.27 -15.12 -5.24
C VAL A 118 -3.61 -15.92 -4.11
N HIS A 119 -2.54 -15.36 -3.53
CA HIS A 119 -1.74 -15.88 -2.43
C HIS A 119 -1.66 -14.84 -1.28
N GLY A 120 -1.35 -15.32 -0.08
CA GLY A 120 -1.37 -14.54 1.16
C GLY A 120 -2.55 -14.92 2.05
N PRO A 121 -2.93 -14.05 3.02
CA PRO A 121 -2.34 -12.74 3.31
C PRO A 121 -0.95 -12.85 3.93
N PHE A 122 -0.07 -11.90 3.59
CA PHE A 122 1.24 -11.74 4.23
C PHE A 122 1.21 -10.47 5.10
N ASN A 123 1.29 -10.62 6.41
CA ASN A 123 1.20 -9.49 7.34
C ASN A 123 2.42 -9.35 8.26
N ALA A 124 3.44 -10.21 8.10
CA ALA A 124 4.65 -10.22 8.93
C ALA A 124 4.33 -10.20 10.43
N ASP A 125 3.46 -11.11 10.89
CA ASP A 125 3.02 -11.22 12.29
C ASP A 125 2.37 -9.94 12.86
N GLY A 126 1.89 -9.06 11.97
CA GLY A 126 1.25 -7.80 12.35
C GLY A 126 2.15 -6.57 12.20
N ALA A 127 3.40 -6.73 11.73
CA ALA A 127 4.29 -5.61 11.42
C ALA A 127 3.74 -4.70 10.32
N ILE A 128 2.97 -5.28 9.38
CA ILE A 128 2.37 -4.54 8.27
C ILE A 128 1.01 -4.01 8.70
N THR A 129 0.95 -2.71 9.01
CA THR A 129 -0.32 -2.01 9.31
C THR A 129 -0.48 -0.78 8.42
N GLY A 130 -1.62 -0.67 7.74
CA GLY A 130 -1.86 0.39 6.76
C GLY A 130 -0.81 0.44 5.63
N PRO A 131 -0.53 -0.65 4.89
CA PRO A 131 0.41 -0.63 3.79
C PRO A 131 -0.07 0.33 2.67
N TRP A 132 0.69 1.39 2.43
CA TRP A 132 0.34 2.46 1.50
C TRP A 132 1.25 2.51 0.27
N GLY A 133 2.50 2.06 0.44
CA GLY A 133 3.48 1.94 -0.63
C GLY A 133 4.06 0.55 -0.70
N ILE A 134 4.31 0.07 -1.91
CA ILE A 134 5.06 -1.17 -2.17
C ILE A 134 6.10 -0.90 -3.26
N ALA A 135 7.30 -1.42 -3.06
CA ALA A 135 8.35 -1.51 -4.08
C ALA A 135 8.94 -2.91 -4.09
N ILE A 136 9.63 -3.26 -5.18
CA ILE A 136 10.29 -4.57 -5.33
C ILE A 136 11.74 -4.32 -5.68
N ASP A 137 12.64 -5.06 -5.04
CA ASP A 137 14.09 -4.95 -5.28
C ASP A 137 14.61 -5.96 -6.31
N GLY A 138 15.90 -5.90 -6.64
CA GLY A 138 16.52 -6.75 -7.67
C GLY A 138 16.49 -8.25 -7.36
N ASN A 139 16.16 -8.64 -6.13
CA ASN A 139 15.98 -10.03 -5.70
C ASN A 139 14.50 -10.46 -5.69
N ASP A 140 13.59 -9.65 -6.24
CA ASP A 140 12.14 -9.82 -6.11
C ASP A 140 11.65 -9.77 -4.65
N HIS A 141 12.41 -9.22 -3.71
CA HIS A 141 11.92 -9.01 -2.35
C HIS A 141 11.01 -7.79 -2.29
N VAL A 142 9.99 -7.87 -1.44
CA VAL A 142 8.88 -6.91 -1.43
C VAL A 142 9.08 -5.95 -0.26
N TRP A 143 9.21 -4.67 -0.56
CA TRP A 143 9.38 -3.60 0.41
C TRP A 143 8.03 -2.91 0.63
N VAL A 144 7.53 -2.95 1.85
CA VAL A 144 6.20 -2.48 2.23
C VAL A 144 6.34 -1.29 3.17
N ALA A 145 5.82 -0.15 2.76
CA ALA A 145 5.70 1.06 3.57
C ALA A 145 4.34 1.06 4.28
N SER A 146 4.37 0.82 5.59
CA SER A 146 3.22 0.79 6.50
C SER A 146 3.01 2.14 7.21
N SER A 147 1.94 2.84 6.85
CA SER A 147 1.65 4.20 7.30
C SER A 147 1.26 4.31 8.78
N THR A 148 0.50 3.35 9.32
CA THR A 148 0.02 3.46 10.71
C THR A 148 1.02 2.94 11.73
N SER A 149 1.93 2.03 11.33
CA SER A 149 3.07 1.61 12.16
C SER A 149 4.31 2.45 11.97
N SER A 150 4.33 3.37 10.99
CA SER A 150 5.51 4.19 10.65
C SER A 150 6.75 3.31 10.43
N SER A 151 6.59 2.23 9.66
CA SER A 151 7.62 1.21 9.48
C SER A 151 7.76 0.78 8.03
N VAL A 152 8.94 0.25 7.69
CA VAL A 152 9.19 -0.46 6.44
C VAL A 152 9.46 -1.93 6.72
N THR A 153 8.65 -2.80 6.13
CA THR A 153 8.85 -4.26 6.20
C THR A 153 9.40 -4.77 4.88
N GLN A 154 10.39 -5.66 4.92
CA GLN A 154 10.85 -6.41 3.74
C GLN A 154 10.33 -7.84 3.84
N LEU A 155 9.60 -8.29 2.82
CA LEU A 155 9.13 -9.67 2.70
C LEU A 155 9.99 -10.44 1.69
N ALA A 156 10.20 -11.71 1.97
CA ALA A 156 10.88 -12.63 1.08
C ALA A 156 10.08 -12.84 -0.22
N GLY A 157 10.76 -12.64 -1.34
CA GLY A 157 10.19 -12.73 -2.69
C GLY A 157 9.79 -14.12 -3.15
N VAL A 158 9.42 -14.24 -4.43
CA VAL A 158 9.10 -15.54 -5.05
C VAL A 158 10.32 -16.37 -5.42
N ARG A 159 11.49 -15.75 -5.60
CA ARG A 159 12.73 -16.38 -6.10
C ARG A 159 13.52 -17.12 -5.00
N PRO A 160 13.46 -18.46 -4.92
CA PRO A 160 14.07 -19.20 -3.82
C PRO A 160 15.59 -19.00 -3.68
N GLU A 161 16.29 -18.79 -4.79
CA GLU A 161 17.74 -18.62 -4.85
C GLU A 161 18.24 -17.28 -4.28
N THR A 162 17.33 -16.33 -4.05
CA THR A 162 17.65 -15.01 -3.51
C THR A 162 17.20 -14.80 -2.07
N ARG A 163 16.31 -15.68 -1.58
CA ARG A 163 15.75 -15.58 -0.22
C ARG A 163 16.78 -16.00 0.83
N PRO A 164 16.73 -15.42 2.03
CA PRO A 164 17.43 -15.97 3.18
C PRO A 164 17.06 -17.44 3.45
N PRO A 165 18.00 -18.29 3.88
CA PRO A 165 17.73 -19.69 4.18
C PRO A 165 16.62 -19.88 5.21
N GLY A 166 15.72 -20.83 4.96
CA GLY A 166 14.60 -21.15 5.85
C GLY A 166 13.33 -20.31 5.64
N LEU A 167 13.42 -19.20 4.92
CA LEU A 167 12.27 -18.35 4.62
C LEU A 167 11.49 -18.81 3.38
N LYS A 168 10.17 -18.68 3.47
CA LYS A 168 9.20 -18.88 2.39
C LYS A 168 8.77 -17.53 1.82
N THR A 169 8.05 -17.58 0.72
CA THR A 169 7.52 -16.38 0.07
C THR A 169 6.54 -15.68 1.00
N GLY A 170 6.75 -14.38 1.21
CA GLY A 170 5.96 -13.55 2.11
C GLY A 170 6.39 -13.60 3.57
N ASP A 171 7.39 -14.39 3.95
CA ASP A 171 7.96 -14.34 5.30
C ASP A 171 8.75 -13.03 5.49
N PRO A 172 8.72 -12.40 6.68
CA PRO A 172 9.49 -11.20 6.94
C PRO A 172 11.00 -11.48 6.94
N ILE A 173 11.75 -10.63 6.24
CA ILE A 173 13.22 -10.56 6.28
C ILE A 173 13.66 -9.56 7.35
N THR A 174 12.89 -8.48 7.55
CA THR A 174 13.13 -7.48 8.58
C THR A 174 12.88 -8.02 9.99
N PRO A 175 13.41 -7.36 11.03
CA PRO A 175 12.95 -7.56 12.40
C PRO A 175 11.43 -7.38 12.52
N HIS A 176 10.86 -7.88 13.62
CA HIS A 176 9.42 -7.87 13.88
C HIS A 176 8.78 -6.49 13.72
N ASP A 177 9.45 -5.40 14.13
CA ASP A 177 8.88 -4.06 14.05
C ASP A 177 9.18 -3.33 12.72
N GLY A 178 9.88 -3.99 11.79
CA GLY A 178 10.37 -3.37 10.56
C GLY A 178 11.50 -2.36 10.80
N TYR A 179 11.83 -1.58 9.77
CA TYR A 179 12.73 -0.43 9.88
C TYR A 179 11.93 0.84 10.19
N LEU A 180 12.29 1.57 11.25
CA LEU A 180 11.53 2.73 11.76
C LEU A 180 12.12 4.11 11.39
N GLY A 181 13.38 4.17 10.96
CA GLY A 181 14.24 5.37 10.97
C GLY A 181 13.60 6.72 10.62
N GLY A 182 13.18 7.49 11.63
CA GLY A 182 12.61 8.85 11.44
C GLY A 182 11.32 8.89 10.63
N LEU A 183 10.67 7.74 10.42
CA LEU A 183 9.43 7.63 9.66
C LEU A 183 8.28 8.25 10.45
N GLN A 184 7.39 8.90 9.72
CA GLN A 184 6.12 9.44 10.22
C GLN A 184 5.00 8.68 9.50
N VAL A 185 3.95 9.39 9.06
CA VAL A 185 2.97 8.77 8.16
C VAL A 185 3.56 8.71 6.76
N ILE A 186 3.96 7.52 6.34
CA ILE A 186 4.58 7.29 5.03
C ILE A 186 3.54 7.06 3.93
N ALA A 187 3.88 7.39 2.68
CA ALA A 187 2.97 7.23 1.54
C ALA A 187 3.64 6.50 0.35
N PRO A 188 4.70 7.03 -0.29
CA PRO A 188 5.42 6.29 -1.32
C PRO A 188 6.70 5.61 -0.79
N ILE A 189 7.10 4.54 -1.46
CA ILE A 189 8.40 3.87 -1.31
C ILE A 189 8.96 3.53 -2.69
N ALA A 190 10.28 3.64 -2.87
CA ALA A 190 10.96 3.27 -4.11
C ALA A 190 12.37 2.71 -3.82
N VAL A 191 12.83 1.79 -4.68
CA VAL A 191 14.21 1.28 -4.68
C VAL A 191 14.97 1.89 -5.85
N ASP A 192 16.19 2.38 -5.62
CA ASP A 192 17.02 2.99 -6.67
C ASP A 192 18.10 2.02 -7.23
N PRO A 193 18.82 2.40 -8.31
CA PRO A 193 19.89 1.59 -8.88
C PRO A 193 21.11 1.35 -7.99
N ALA A 194 21.25 2.06 -6.87
CA ALA A 194 22.29 1.82 -5.87
C ALA A 194 21.80 0.87 -4.76
N GLY A 195 20.53 0.46 -4.78
CA GLY A 195 19.93 -0.36 -3.72
C GLY A 195 19.51 0.46 -2.49
N ASN A 196 19.38 1.79 -2.62
CA ASN A 196 18.80 2.59 -1.55
C ASN A 196 17.28 2.51 -1.60
N VAL A 197 16.66 2.51 -0.42
CA VAL A 197 15.21 2.54 -0.26
C VAL A 197 14.80 3.95 0.16
N TRP A 198 14.08 4.63 -0.71
CA TRP A 198 13.56 5.99 -0.52
C TRP A 198 12.12 5.90 -0.05
N VAL A 199 11.81 6.52 1.09
CA VAL A 199 10.49 6.52 1.69
C VAL A 199 10.03 7.94 1.91
N GLY A 200 8.92 8.32 1.30
CA GLY A 200 8.32 9.63 1.52
C GLY A 200 7.54 9.63 2.82
N ASN A 201 7.91 10.51 3.75
CA ASN A 201 6.97 10.90 4.80
C ASN A 201 5.91 11.78 4.12
N GLY A 202 4.67 11.28 4.06
CA GLY A 202 3.54 11.96 3.44
C GLY A 202 2.90 12.97 4.38
N PHE A 203 2.64 12.56 5.63
CA PHE A 203 1.94 13.39 6.62
C PHE A 203 2.68 13.46 7.96
N HIS A 204 2.57 14.62 8.60
CA HIS A 204 3.12 14.92 9.92
C HIS A 204 1.98 15.15 10.93
N ASP A 205 1.31 16.31 10.90
CA ASP A 205 0.19 16.59 11.81
C ASP A 205 -1.16 16.24 11.14
N THR A 206 -1.52 14.95 11.18
CA THR A 206 -2.80 14.47 10.64
C THR A 206 -4.00 14.97 11.43
N GLY A 207 -3.83 15.32 12.72
CA GLY A 207 -4.88 15.93 13.53
C GLY A 207 -5.24 17.34 13.07
N ALA A 208 -4.24 18.14 12.69
CA ALA A 208 -4.47 19.43 12.05
C ALA A 208 -5.00 19.25 10.62
N GLY A 209 -4.40 18.35 9.84
CA GLY A 209 -4.75 18.18 8.42
C GLY A 209 -6.15 17.67 8.12
N PHE A 210 -6.66 16.76 8.94
CA PHE A 210 -8.02 16.22 8.80
C PHE A 210 -9.07 16.98 9.62
N SER A 211 -8.67 18.02 10.36
CA SER A 211 -9.62 18.88 11.08
C SER A 211 -10.33 19.83 10.12
N LYS A 212 -11.65 19.99 10.29
CA LYS A 212 -12.42 21.06 9.60
C LYS A 212 -12.00 22.46 10.05
N THR A 213 -11.48 22.59 11.28
CA THR A 213 -11.05 23.86 11.88
C THR A 213 -9.75 23.66 12.66
N PRO A 214 -8.60 23.51 11.98
CA PRO A 214 -7.32 23.36 12.67
C PRO A 214 -6.92 24.64 13.41
N PRO A 215 -6.14 24.54 14.50
CA PRO A 215 -5.47 25.71 15.07
C PRO A 215 -4.63 26.41 14.00
N GLU A 216 -4.80 27.73 13.85
CA GLU A 216 -4.15 28.52 12.79
C GLU A 216 -2.65 28.25 12.68
N ALA A 217 -1.95 28.24 13.83
CA ALA A 217 -0.51 28.01 13.92
C ALA A 217 -0.05 26.61 13.44
N ARG A 218 -0.96 25.64 13.29
CA ARG A 218 -0.67 24.26 12.85
C ARG A 218 -1.24 23.91 11.47
N SER A 219 -2.07 24.79 10.90
CA SER A 219 -2.76 24.56 9.62
C SER A 219 -1.83 24.19 8.46
N THR A 220 -0.57 24.62 8.49
CA THR A 220 0.45 24.33 7.46
C THR A 220 1.32 23.12 7.77
N GLN A 221 1.06 22.37 8.85
CA GLN A 221 1.90 21.24 9.30
C GLN A 221 1.35 19.86 8.92
N PHE A 222 0.32 19.79 8.07
CA PHE A 222 -0.27 18.52 7.64
C PHE A 222 0.72 17.66 6.85
N GLY A 223 1.29 18.22 5.78
CA GLY A 223 2.31 17.54 4.98
C GLY A 223 3.61 17.41 5.77
N ALA A 224 4.25 16.24 5.69
CA ALA A 224 5.60 16.12 6.22
C ALA A 224 6.61 16.86 5.33
N HIS A 225 7.75 17.20 5.92
CA HIS A 225 8.83 17.96 5.26
C HIS A 225 10.13 17.15 5.17
N THR A 226 10.04 15.81 5.15
CA THR A 226 11.22 14.92 5.11
C THR A 226 11.01 13.75 4.16
N ILE A 227 12.12 13.21 3.68
CA ILE A 227 12.21 11.91 3.03
C ILE A 227 13.24 11.11 3.83
N VAL A 228 12.97 9.83 4.05
CA VAL A 228 13.90 8.91 4.72
C VAL A 228 14.56 8.04 3.66
N VAL A 229 15.87 7.86 3.77
CA VAL A 229 16.65 6.99 2.88
C VAL A 229 17.37 5.93 3.69
N PHE A 230 17.11 4.66 3.39
CA PHE A 230 17.90 3.54 3.90
C PHE A 230 18.95 3.17 2.84
N PHE A 231 20.22 3.42 3.13
CA PHE A 231 21.30 3.28 2.15
C PHE A 231 21.72 1.82 1.94
N GLY A 232 21.73 1.38 0.68
CA GLY A 232 22.26 0.08 0.26
C GLY A 232 21.60 -1.17 0.87
N VAL A 233 20.40 -1.04 1.44
CA VAL A 233 19.72 -2.15 2.13
C VAL A 233 18.95 -3.07 1.17
N ALA A 234 18.60 -2.58 -0.01
CA ALA A 234 17.90 -3.34 -1.04
C ALA A 234 18.85 -3.81 -2.14
N LYS A 235 18.42 -4.81 -2.91
CA LYS A 235 19.16 -5.16 -4.14
C LYS A 235 18.90 -4.13 -5.25
N PRO A 236 19.96 -3.65 -5.94
CA PRO A 236 19.84 -2.73 -7.06
C PRO A 236 18.81 -3.12 -8.12
N VAL A 237 18.11 -2.11 -8.65
CA VAL A 237 17.10 -2.26 -9.71
C VAL A 237 17.30 -1.27 -10.86
N LYS A 238 16.88 -1.65 -12.06
CA LYS A 238 16.80 -0.74 -13.20
C LYS A 238 15.52 0.08 -13.13
N THR A 239 15.65 1.40 -13.06
CA THR A 239 14.54 2.36 -13.07
C THR A 239 14.11 2.75 -14.49
N PRO A 240 12.86 3.23 -14.70
CA PRO A 240 11.79 3.42 -13.70
C PRO A 240 11.07 2.11 -13.31
N LEU A 241 10.48 2.09 -12.11
CA LEU A 241 9.72 0.96 -11.54
C LEU A 241 8.20 1.03 -11.82
N ILE A 242 7.79 1.69 -12.91
CA ILE A 242 6.38 1.78 -13.32
C ILE A 242 5.84 0.43 -13.85
N GLY A 243 6.75 -0.48 -14.19
CA GLY A 243 6.44 -1.84 -14.59
C GLY A 243 7.23 -2.88 -13.81
N PRO A 244 7.46 -4.07 -14.39
CA PRO A 244 8.11 -5.16 -13.68
C PRO A 244 9.52 -4.79 -13.25
N VAL A 245 9.88 -5.20 -12.03
CA VAL A 245 11.24 -5.02 -11.53
C VAL A 245 12.24 -5.75 -12.44
N ARG A 246 13.41 -5.12 -12.62
CA ARG A 246 14.53 -5.67 -13.37
C ARG A 246 15.80 -5.49 -12.55
N GLY A 247 16.43 -6.58 -12.15
CA GLY A 247 17.76 -6.54 -11.53
C GLY A 247 18.85 -6.14 -12.52
N PHE A 248 20.03 -5.82 -11.98
CA PHE A 248 21.27 -5.70 -12.74
C PHE A 248 21.93 -7.04 -13.01
#